data_AF-A0A2S9FUG3-F1
#
_entry.id   AF-A0A2S9FUG3-F1
#
_cell.length_a   1.000
_cell.length_b   1.000
_cell.length_c   1.000
_cell.angle_alpha   90.00
_cell.angle_beta   90.00
_cell.angle_gamma   90.00
#
_symmetry.space_group_name_H-M   'P 1'
#
loop_
_entity.id
_entity.type
_entity.pdbx_description
1 polymer ?
#
loop_
_entity_poly.entity_id
_entity_poly.type
_entity_poly.pdbx_seq_one_letter_code
_entity_poly.pdbx_strand_id
1 'polypeptide(L)'
;EGRFDDQSLHGKVVSALAAGARSHRIPVLVLAGQVTLERPAMPAACIAAAHSITDRAGSVQRAIEDAADQLTGLAAEVAAHWGSPPRS
;
A
#
# COMPACT_ATOMS: atom_id res chain seq x y z
N GLU A 1 5.02 2.78 6.51
CA GLU A 1 6.20 3.66 6.29
C GLU A 1 5.73 5.09 6.04
N GLY A 2 6.54 6.11 6.32
CA GLY A 2 6.16 7.52 6.12
C GLY A 2 6.06 7.92 4.65
N ARG A 3 7.00 7.46 3.83
CA ARG A 3 7.01 7.63 2.37
C ARG A 3 7.41 6.32 1.70
N PHE A 4 6.74 5.97 0.62
CA PHE A 4 7.03 4.82 -0.22
C PHE A 4 7.43 5.30 -1.62
N ASP A 5 8.72 5.17 -1.93
CA ASP A 5 9.32 5.51 -3.21
C ASP A 5 10.21 4.36 -3.73
N ASP A 6 10.89 4.57 -4.84
CA ASP A 6 11.76 3.54 -5.44
C ASP A 6 12.90 3.11 -4.51
N GLN A 7 13.39 3.99 -3.63
CA GLN A 7 14.38 3.62 -2.62
C GLN A 7 13.76 2.71 -1.55
N SER A 8 12.54 3.01 -1.09
CA SER A 8 11.80 2.12 -0.19
C SER A 8 11.55 0.75 -0.82
N LEU A 9 11.27 0.70 -2.12
CA LEU A 9 11.04 -0.54 -2.87
C LEU A 9 12.25 -1.48 -2.83
N HIS A 10 13.45 -0.92 -3.01
CA HIS A 10 14.71 -1.65 -2.95
C HIS A 10 15.21 -1.90 -1.51
N GLY A 11 14.44 -1.46 -0.51
CA GLY A 11 14.73 -1.76 0.89
C GLY A 11 14.71 -3.26 1.17
N LYS A 12 15.55 -3.71 2.12
CA LYS A 12 15.67 -5.13 2.49
C LYS A 12 14.35 -5.77 2.92
N VAL A 13 13.45 -4.98 3.53
CA VAL A 13 12.15 -5.46 4.00
C VAL A 13 11.18 -5.69 2.84
N VAL A 14 11.05 -4.69 1.95
CA VAL A 14 10.11 -4.74 0.81
C VAL A 14 10.57 -5.77 -0.22
N SER A 15 11.87 -5.84 -0.51
CA SER A 15 12.44 -6.86 -1.39
C SER A 15 12.23 -8.29 -0.87
N ALA A 16 12.42 -8.53 0.44
CA ALA A 16 12.15 -9.83 1.05
C ALA A 16 10.64 -10.18 1.04
N LEU A 17 9.77 -9.19 1.32
CA LEU A 17 8.32 -9.36 1.26
C LEU A 17 7.86 -9.68 -0.16
N ALA A 18 8.37 -8.96 -1.16
CA ALA A 18 8.07 -9.20 -2.58
C ALA A 18 8.54 -10.57 -3.05
N ALA A 19 9.74 -11.01 -2.65
CA ALA A 19 10.26 -12.33 -2.97
C ALA A 19 9.40 -13.46 -2.35
N GLY A 20 8.97 -13.28 -1.09
CA GLY A 20 8.07 -14.21 -0.41
C GLY A 20 6.68 -14.25 -1.05
N ALA A 21 6.07 -13.08 -1.29
CA ALA A 21 4.74 -12.98 -1.87
C ALA A 21 4.68 -13.54 -3.30
N ARG A 22 5.71 -13.29 -4.12
CA ARG A 22 5.85 -13.87 -5.45
C ARG A 22 5.86 -15.40 -5.42
N SER A 23 6.57 -15.99 -4.46
CA SER A 23 6.66 -17.44 -4.29
C SER A 23 5.32 -18.07 -3.91
N HIS A 24 4.46 -17.33 -3.20
CA HIS A 24 3.15 -17.80 -2.74
C HIS A 24 1.96 -17.27 -3.56
N ARG A 25 2.20 -16.49 -4.63
CA ARG A 25 1.16 -15.78 -5.40
C ARG A 25 0.22 -14.94 -4.53
N ILE A 26 0.73 -14.39 -3.44
CA ILE A 26 -0.06 -13.58 -2.53
C ILE A 26 -0.03 -12.12 -3.04
N PRO A 27 -1.19 -11.48 -3.23
CA PRO A 27 -1.25 -10.07 -3.60
C PRO A 27 -0.72 -9.20 -2.45
N VAL A 28 0.25 -8.33 -2.75
CA VAL A 28 0.81 -7.39 -1.76
C VAL A 28 0.16 -6.02 -1.91
N LEU A 29 -0.30 -5.48 -0.79
CA LEU A 29 -0.88 -4.14 -0.68
C LEU A 29 0.03 -3.27 0.17
N VAL A 30 0.38 -2.08 -0.32
CA VAL A 30 1.23 -1.13 0.40
C VAL A 30 0.40 0.05 0.89
N LEU A 31 0.43 0.30 2.20
CA LEU A 31 -0.19 1.47 2.83
C LEU A 31 0.93 2.34 3.43
N ALA A 32 1.08 3.57 2.93
CA ALA A 32 2.12 4.49 3.36
C ALA A 32 1.56 5.91 3.51
N GLY A 33 2.25 6.76 4.28
CA GLY A 33 1.88 8.18 4.41
C GLY A 33 1.79 8.82 3.02
N GLN A 34 2.89 8.82 2.29
CA GLN A 34 2.97 9.25 0.89
C GLN A 34 3.44 8.10 0.01
N VAL A 35 2.88 8.00 -1.20
CA VAL A 35 3.35 7.06 -2.23
C VAL A 35 3.81 7.88 -3.42
N THR A 36 5.09 7.82 -3.74
CA THR A 36 5.67 8.45 -4.94
C THR A 36 6.26 7.43 -5.90
N LEU A 37 5.89 6.16 -5.74
CA LEU A 37 6.32 5.09 -6.62
C LEU A 37 5.59 5.19 -7.96
N GLU A 38 6.32 5.04 -9.06
CA GLU A 38 5.72 5.06 -10.39
C GLU A 38 4.89 3.79 -10.65
N ARG A 39 3.75 3.96 -11.34
CA ARG A 39 2.86 2.85 -11.72
C ARG A 39 3.56 1.64 -12.39
N PRO A 40 4.56 1.81 -13.26
CA PRO A 40 5.26 0.68 -13.87
C PRO A 40 6.11 -0.15 -12.90
N ALA A 41 6.54 0.43 -11.77
CA ALA A 41 7.38 -0.25 -10.79
C ALA A 41 6.58 -1.20 -9.87
N MET A 42 5.26 -1.02 -9.79
CA MET A 42 4.40 -1.81 -8.88
C MET A 42 4.27 -3.29 -9.32
N PRO A 43 3.94 -3.60 -10.59
CA PRO A 43 3.85 -4.98 -11.05
C PRO A 43 5.21 -5.71 -11.00
N ALA A 44 6.30 -4.99 -11.26
CA ALA A 44 7.66 -5.54 -11.19
C ALA A 44 7.99 -6.04 -9.78
N ALA A 45 7.47 -5.38 -8.75
CA ALA A 45 7.63 -5.74 -7.34
C ALA A 45 6.50 -6.63 -6.78
N CYS A 46 5.60 -7.14 -7.63
CA CYS A 46 4.44 -7.93 -7.21
C CYS A 46 3.49 -7.17 -6.25
N ILE A 47 3.46 -5.84 -6.35
CA ILE A 47 2.55 -4.98 -5.58
C ILE A 47 1.26 -4.83 -6.39
N ALA A 48 0.14 -5.27 -5.80
CA ALA A 48 -1.17 -5.20 -6.43
C ALA A 48 -1.74 -3.78 -6.40
N ALA A 49 -1.55 -3.07 -5.28
CA ALA A 49 -1.87 -1.65 -5.16
C ALA A 49 -1.03 -1.00 -4.05
N ALA A 50 -0.82 0.31 -4.18
CA ALA A 50 -0.25 1.15 -3.13
C ALA A 50 -1.16 2.35 -2.91
N HIS A 51 -1.44 2.64 -1.65
CA HIS A 51 -2.36 3.70 -1.24
C HIS A 51 -1.63 4.69 -0.33
N SER A 52 -1.80 5.97 -0.64
CA SER A 52 -1.34 7.06 0.21
C SER A 52 -2.41 7.45 1.22
N ILE A 53 -2.03 7.49 2.49
CA ILE A 53 -2.90 7.95 3.58
C ILE A 53 -3.20 9.45 3.39
N THR A 54 -2.24 10.23 2.90
CA THR A 54 -2.44 11.68 2.68
C THR A 54 -3.40 11.99 1.54
N ASP A 55 -3.42 11.16 0.49
CA ASP A 55 -4.39 11.30 -0.61
C ASP A 55 -5.81 11.03 -0.13
N ARG A 56 -5.97 10.06 0.79
CA ARG A 56 -7.25 9.76 1.45
C ARG A 56 -7.68 10.86 2.43
N ALA A 57 -6.76 11.28 3.31
CA ALA A 57 -7.05 12.25 4.36
C ALA A 57 -7.27 13.67 3.79
N GLY A 58 -6.90 13.90 2.53
CA GLY A 58 -6.97 15.20 1.85
C GLY A 58 -5.87 16.19 2.29
N SER A 59 -5.13 15.89 3.36
CA SER A 59 -3.95 16.65 3.80
C SER A 59 -3.00 15.81 4.64
N VAL A 60 -1.72 16.16 4.62
CA VAL A 60 -0.69 15.55 5.47
C VAL A 60 -0.98 15.77 6.95
N GLN A 61 -1.48 16.96 7.30
CA GLN A 61 -1.84 17.33 8.66
C GLN A 61 -2.90 16.38 9.24
N ARG A 62 -4.00 16.15 8.50
CA ARG A 62 -5.05 15.19 8.93
C ARG A 62 -4.55 13.76 8.97
N ALA A 63 -3.67 13.37 8.04
CA ALA A 63 -3.08 12.04 8.04
C ALA A 63 -2.18 11.78 9.26
N ILE A 64 -1.61 12.82 9.87
CA ILE A 64 -0.76 12.72 11.08
C ILE A 64 -1.62 12.84 12.35
N GLU A 65 -2.49 13.85 12.41
CA GLU A 65 -3.35 14.11 13.58
C GLU A 65 -4.29 12.94 13.88
N ASP A 66 -4.69 12.20 12.84
CA ASP A 66 -5.63 11.09 12.96
C ASP A 66 -5.12 9.82 12.27
N ALA A 67 -3.81 9.57 12.37
CA ALA A 67 -3.14 8.50 11.65
C ALA A 67 -3.77 7.13 11.90
N ALA A 68 -4.18 6.84 13.13
CA ALA A 68 -4.78 5.56 13.51
C ALA A 68 -6.13 5.32 12.84
N ASP A 69 -7.04 6.31 12.86
CA ASP A 69 -8.36 6.16 12.25
C ASP A 69 -8.26 6.17 10.72
N GLN A 70 -7.35 6.96 10.15
CA GLN A 70 -7.10 6.96 8.70
C GLN A 70 -6.52 5.63 8.21
N LEU A 71 -5.55 5.04 8.92
CA LEU A 71 -5.02 3.71 8.61
C LEU A 71 -6.09 2.63 8.75
N THR A 72 -6.89 2.69 9.82
CA THR A 72 -7.96 1.72 10.06
C THR A 72 -9.03 1.80 8.99
N GLY A 73 -9.48 3.01 8.63
CA GLY A 73 -10.45 3.23 7.56
C GLY A 73 -9.94 2.81 6.19
N LEU A 74 -8.68 3.13 5.86
CA LEU A 74 -8.06 2.70 4.61
C LEU A 74 -7.93 1.18 4.53
N ALA A 75 -7.50 0.53 5.62
CA ALA A 75 -7.42 -0.92 5.68
C ALA A 75 -8.81 -1.58 5.53
N ALA A 76 -9.84 -1.02 6.18
CA ALA A 76 -11.21 -1.51 6.06
C ALA A 76 -11.77 -1.37 4.64
N GLU A 77 -11.53 -0.24 3.96
CA GLU A 77 -11.98 -0.04 2.58
C GLU A 77 -11.26 -0.95 1.59
N VAL A 78 -9.95 -1.11 1.74
CA VAL A 78 -9.17 -2.04 0.93
C VAL A 78 -9.66 -3.46 1.16
N ALA A 79 -9.89 -3.87 2.42
CA ALA A 79 -10.42 -5.18 2.74
C ALA A 79 -11.84 -5.40 2.20
N ALA A 80 -12.71 -4.38 2.20
CA ALA A 80 -14.07 -4.48 1.65
C ALA A 80 -14.07 -4.65 0.11
N HIS A 81 -13.16 -3.96 -0.58
CA HIS A 81 -12.98 -4.10 -2.03
C HIS A 81 -12.33 -5.44 -2.42
N TRP A 82 -11.42 -5.96 -1.58
CA TRP A 82 -10.73 -7.23 -1.83
C TRP A 82 -11.49 -8.46 -1.35
N GLY A 83 -12.32 -8.33 -0.32
CA GLY A 83 -13.11 -9.40 0.28
C GLY A 83 -14.44 -9.65 -0.42
N SER A 84 -14.85 -8.80 -1.36
CA SER A 84 -15.97 -9.10 -2.24
C SER A 84 -15.48 -10.04 -3.36
N PRO A 85 -15.86 -11.33 -3.37
CA PRO A 85 -15.65 -12.14 -4.56
C PRO A 85 -16.32 -11.44 -5.75
N PRO A 86 -15.74 -11.54 -6.96
CA PRO A 86 -16.38 -10.99 -8.15
C PRO A 86 -17.81 -11.52 -8.20
N ARG A 87 -18.78 -10.60 -8.17
CA ARG A 87 -20.14 -10.95 -8.53
C ARG A 87 -20.16 -11.07 -10.04
N SER A 88 -20.10 -12.34 -10.48
CA SER A 88 -20.26 -12.87 -11.85
C SER A 88 -19.16 -12.55 -12.84
#